data_AF-H9M8B0-F1
#
_entry.id   AF-H9M8B0-F1
#
_cell.length_a   1.000
_cell.length_b   1.000
_cell.length_c   1.000
_cell.angle_alpha   90.00
_cell.angle_beta   90.00
_cell.angle_gamma   90.00
#
_symmetry.space_group_name_H-M   'P 1'
#
loop_
_entity.id
_entity.type
_entity.pdbx_description
1 polymer ?
#
loop_
_entity_poly.entity_id
_entity_poly.type
_entity_poly.pdbx_seq_one_letter_code
_entity_poly.pdbx_strand_id
1 'polypeptide(L)'
;MQYNTEGGVPRGSIISPLCANIFLHPLDCYVEDVLIPKYNVRGMYPASAEYYNNRLNLDIKYKAVLEDYPQLWQAMTNIKHFRWIGTNKPSHEPDHEGAARLKYLRYADEVMLGIIGSKEEALNIRKAVQKFLQQKLKLEINEQRSPLINAKSEIAKYLGTLVTYYGTGSVKPRSTDEVSDVKRVRLRSITRPQLIAPIKDLLTKAVERGYGKLNAKGLIRATFHQRLAASEDEQIVTHFSSVIRGIVNYYSFVNKRSSLWKVVSIYRKSCALTLARKHSLRSAEAAFHKFGPNLRIIKKGKEVASLYHPNSLKTIGKYNIKASRFNDVTILEEPYYKG
;
A
#
# COMPACT_ATOMS: atom_id res chain seq x y z
N MET A 1 29.07 -5.78 7.41
CA MET A 1 30.28 -5.14 6.87
C MET A 1 30.15 -3.64 7.04
N GLN A 2 31.26 -3.02 7.42
CA GLN A 2 31.43 -1.73 8.10
C GLN A 2 30.89 -0.52 7.33
N TYR A 3 30.42 0.50 8.07
CA TYR A 3 30.34 1.87 7.56
C TYR A 3 31.52 2.66 8.14
N ASN A 4 32.33 3.21 7.24
CA ASN A 4 33.44 4.10 7.55
C ASN A 4 32.95 5.36 8.28
N THR A 5 33.67 5.67 9.35
CA THR A 5 33.60 6.86 10.18
C THR A 5 34.28 8.04 9.52
N GLU A 6 33.65 8.68 8.53
CA GLU A 6 34.04 10.04 8.10
C GLU A 6 32.84 10.98 7.79
N GLY A 7 31.59 10.51 7.88
CA GLY A 7 30.44 11.41 7.68
C GLY A 7 29.04 10.82 7.93
N GLY A 8 28.94 9.63 8.53
CA GLY A 8 27.68 8.94 8.75
C GLY A 8 27.35 8.75 10.22
N VAL A 9 26.07 8.92 10.59
CA VAL A 9 25.58 8.49 11.89
C VAL A 9 25.55 6.94 11.93
N PRO A 10 26.00 6.28 13.01
CA PRO A 10 25.94 4.83 13.12
C PRO A 10 24.51 4.32 12.90
N ARG A 11 24.32 3.47 11.88
CA ARG A 11 23.03 2.83 11.62
C ARG A 11 22.65 1.95 12.82
N GLY A 12 21.61 2.36 13.54
CA GLY A 12 21.13 1.68 14.75
C GLY A 12 21.30 2.48 16.04
N SER A 13 21.89 3.68 15.99
CA SER A 13 21.84 4.59 17.15
C SER A 13 20.43 5.18 17.32
N ILE A 14 19.99 5.35 18.57
CA ILE A 14 18.66 5.90 18.91
C ILE A 14 18.49 7.33 18.36
N ILE A 15 19.60 8.07 18.21
CA ILE A 15 19.63 9.47 17.77
C ILE A 15 19.63 9.59 16.24
N SER A 16 20.00 8.53 15.50
CA SER A 16 20.10 8.58 14.04
C SER A 16 18.83 9.05 13.33
N PRO A 17 17.61 8.60 13.70
CA PRO A 17 16.39 9.11 13.08
C PRO A 17 16.15 10.60 13.35
N LEU A 18 16.50 11.08 14.55
CA LEU A 18 16.36 12.49 14.92
C LEU A 18 17.33 13.36 14.12
N CYS A 19 18.60 12.97 14.05
CA CYS A 19 19.60 13.67 13.25
C CYS A 19 19.22 13.70 11.77
N ALA A 20 18.73 12.59 11.22
CA ALA A 20 18.28 12.56 9.82
C ALA A 20 17.11 13.52 9.57
N ASN A 21 16.17 13.61 10.52
CA ASN A 21 15.04 14.54 10.40
C ASN A 21 15.47 16.01 10.48
N ILE A 22 16.35 16.37 11.41
CA ILE A 22 16.89 17.74 11.52
C ILE A 22 17.70 18.10 10.27
N PHE A 23 18.55 17.18 9.82
CA PHE A 23 19.43 17.41 8.67
C PHE A 23 18.67 17.56 7.35
N LEU A 24 17.58 16.82 7.16
CA LEU A 24 16.76 16.87 5.95
C LEU A 24 15.64 17.90 6.01
N HIS A 25 15.39 18.55 7.16
CA HIS A 25 14.37 19.59 7.28
C HIS A 25 14.52 20.75 6.27
N PRO A 26 15.74 21.24 5.93
CA PRO A 26 15.91 22.25 4.89
C PRO A 26 15.42 21.80 3.51
N LEU A 27 15.47 20.49 3.21
CA LEU A 27 14.88 19.94 1.99
C LEU A 27 13.35 20.01 2.04
N ASP A 28 12.75 19.70 3.19
CA ASP A 28 11.31 19.79 3.39
C ASP A 28 10.83 21.23 3.12
N CYS A 29 11.47 22.23 3.75
CA CYS A 29 11.18 23.65 3.52
C CYS A 29 11.35 24.06 2.05
N TYR A 30 12.43 23.63 1.39
CA TYR A 30 12.64 23.94 -0.03
C TYR A 30 11.53 23.37 -0.92
N VAL A 31 11.08 22.15 -0.64
CA VAL A 31 9.99 21.54 -1.41
C VAL A 31 8.66 22.25 -1.12
N GLU A 32 8.37 22.56 0.14
CA GLU A 32 7.12 23.18 0.57
C GLU A 32 6.99 24.65 0.16
N ASP A 33 8.05 25.44 0.31
CA ASP A 33 8.01 26.89 0.10
C ASP A 33 8.33 27.28 -1.35
N VAL A 34 9.13 26.48 -2.06
CA VAL A 34 9.61 26.83 -3.41
C VAL A 34 9.00 25.93 -4.48
N LEU A 35 9.16 24.61 -4.37
CA LEU A 35 8.75 23.71 -5.45
C LEU A 35 7.22 23.56 -5.52
N ILE A 36 6.56 23.33 -4.40
CA ILE A 36 5.11 23.15 -4.35
C ILE A 36 4.37 24.38 -4.92
N PRO A 37 4.67 25.63 -4.53
CA PRO A 37 4.00 26.81 -5.08
C PRO A 37 4.35 27.05 -6.56
N LYS A 38 5.59 26.76 -6.97
CA LYS A 38 6.04 26.93 -8.36
C LYS A 38 5.34 25.98 -9.33
N TYR A 39 5.09 24.74 -8.92
CA TYR A 39 4.52 23.70 -9.79
C TYR A 39 3.02 23.48 -9.56
N ASN A 40 2.47 23.82 -8.40
CA ASN A 40 1.03 23.73 -8.13
C ASN A 40 0.33 25.04 -8.46
N VAL A 41 0.19 25.34 -9.75
CA VAL A 41 -0.65 26.46 -10.17
C VAL A 41 -2.10 26.10 -9.86
N ARG A 42 -2.84 27.00 -9.18
CA ARG A 42 -4.29 26.84 -8.91
C ARG A 42 -5.09 27.01 -10.21
N GLY A 43 -4.99 26.04 -11.12
CA GLY A 43 -5.92 25.87 -12.22
C GLY A 43 -7.01 24.88 -11.83
N MET A 44 -8.28 25.27 -11.96
CA MET A 44 -9.37 24.29 -11.96
C MET A 44 -9.24 23.52 -13.28
N TYR A 45 -9.14 22.19 -13.24
CA TYR A 45 -9.10 21.40 -14.47
C TYR A 45 -10.34 21.75 -15.30
N PRO A 46 -10.22 22.27 -16.53
CA PRO A 46 -11.38 22.39 -17.37
C PRO A 46 -12.01 20.99 -17.50
N ALA A 47 -13.34 20.95 -17.42
CA ALA A 47 -14.06 19.76 -17.79
C ALA A 47 -13.68 19.40 -19.23
N SER A 48 -13.43 18.12 -19.52
CA SER A 48 -13.24 17.70 -20.90
C SER A 48 -14.45 18.18 -21.72
N ALA A 49 -14.23 18.74 -22.91
CA ALA A 49 -15.33 19.20 -23.77
C ALA A 49 -16.36 18.08 -24.02
N GLU A 50 -15.89 16.83 -24.16
CA GLU A 50 -16.74 15.64 -24.26
C GLU A 50 -17.55 15.36 -22.98
N TYR A 51 -16.96 15.57 -21.80
CA TYR A 51 -17.66 15.41 -20.52
C TYR A 51 -18.75 16.46 -20.36
N TYR A 52 -18.44 17.72 -20.68
CA TYR A 52 -19.40 18.81 -20.62
C TYR A 52 -20.58 18.56 -21.56
N ASN A 53 -20.30 18.21 -22.81
CA ASN A 53 -21.32 17.98 -23.83
C ASN A 53 -22.17 16.72 -23.57
N ASN A 54 -21.55 15.59 -23.20
CA ASN A 54 -22.28 14.33 -23.08
C ASN A 54 -22.96 14.14 -21.71
N ARG A 55 -22.43 14.76 -20.65
CA ARG A 55 -22.97 14.62 -19.28
C ARG A 55 -23.69 15.86 -18.79
N LEU A 56 -23.08 17.03 -18.85
CA LEU A 56 -23.60 18.25 -18.20
C LEU A 56 -24.66 18.95 -19.05
N ASN A 57 -24.48 18.99 -20.37
CA ASN A 57 -25.49 19.53 -21.27
C ASN A 57 -26.67 18.57 -21.42
N LEU A 58 -27.88 19.11 -21.25
CA LEU A 58 -29.11 18.42 -21.58
C LEU A 58 -29.43 18.66 -23.06
N ASP A 59 -29.49 17.59 -23.84
CA ASP A 59 -29.95 17.67 -25.23
C ASP A 59 -31.38 18.20 -25.27
N ILE A 60 -31.77 18.80 -26.40
CA ILE A 60 -33.10 19.40 -26.59
C ILE A 60 -34.21 18.40 -26.23
N LYS A 61 -34.03 17.12 -26.60
CA LYS A 61 -34.94 16.01 -26.27
C LYS A 61 -35.14 15.81 -24.76
N TYR A 62 -34.07 15.99 -23.98
CA TYR A 62 -34.11 15.84 -22.52
C TYR A 62 -34.73 17.05 -21.83
N LYS A 63 -34.54 18.25 -22.37
CA LYS A 63 -35.18 19.47 -21.87
C LYS A 63 -36.70 19.43 -22.04
N ALA A 64 -37.19 19.02 -23.21
CA ALA A 64 -38.63 18.88 -23.46
C ALA A 64 -39.31 17.93 -22.47
N VAL A 65 -38.71 16.76 -22.20
CA VAL A 65 -39.24 15.80 -21.23
C VAL A 65 -39.23 16.34 -19.78
N LEU A 66 -38.28 17.22 -19.46
CA LEU A 66 -38.17 17.85 -18.14
C LEU A 66 -39.17 18.97 -17.91
N GLU A 67 -39.64 19.63 -18.97
CA GLU A 67 -40.73 20.60 -18.91
C GLU A 67 -42.05 19.91 -18.55
N ASP A 68 -42.32 18.74 -19.15
CA ASP A 68 -43.54 17.96 -18.87
C ASP A 68 -43.47 17.23 -17.51
N TYR A 69 -42.28 16.75 -17.11
CA TYR A 69 -42.10 15.94 -15.90
C TYR A 69 -40.84 16.33 -15.10
N PRO A 70 -40.91 17.42 -14.30
CA PRO A 70 -39.76 17.93 -13.54
C PRO A 70 -39.15 16.92 -12.55
N GLN A 71 -39.98 16.03 -12.00
CA GLN A 71 -39.58 14.98 -11.06
C GLN A 71 -38.56 13.98 -11.62
N LEU A 72 -38.41 13.88 -12.95
CA LEU A 72 -37.49 12.95 -13.60
C LEU A 72 -36.04 13.44 -13.68
N TRP A 73 -35.75 14.67 -13.24
CA TRP A 73 -34.42 15.28 -13.33
C TRP A 73 -33.30 14.40 -12.75
N GLN A 74 -33.53 13.84 -11.57
CA GLN A 74 -32.53 13.03 -10.89
C GLN A 74 -32.29 11.68 -11.60
N ALA A 75 -33.36 11.05 -12.09
CA ALA A 75 -33.26 9.83 -12.89
C ALA A 75 -32.51 10.06 -14.20
N MET A 76 -32.79 11.17 -14.89
CA MET A 76 -32.13 11.53 -16.15
C MET A 76 -30.65 11.82 -15.96
N THR A 77 -30.31 12.57 -14.90
CA THR A 77 -28.93 12.88 -14.52
C THR A 77 -28.16 11.60 -14.19
N ASN A 78 -28.79 10.66 -13.49
CA ASN A 78 -28.21 9.36 -13.19
C ASN A 78 -27.97 8.55 -14.47
N ILE A 79 -28.91 8.52 -15.42
CA ILE A 79 -28.73 7.84 -16.72
C ILE A 79 -27.55 8.41 -17.50
N LYS A 80 -27.45 9.74 -17.62
CA LYS A 80 -26.30 10.39 -18.28
C LYS A 80 -24.98 10.10 -17.55
N HIS A 81 -25.00 10.09 -16.21
CA HIS A 81 -23.85 9.71 -15.40
C HIS A 81 -23.41 8.27 -15.66
N PHE A 82 -24.33 7.30 -15.68
CA PHE A 82 -24.04 5.90 -15.96
C PHE A 82 -23.52 5.67 -17.39
N ARG A 83 -24.06 6.40 -18.38
CA ARG A 83 -23.55 6.37 -19.76
C ARG A 83 -22.12 6.87 -19.85
N TRP A 84 -21.82 8.02 -19.22
CA TRP A 84 -20.46 8.56 -19.16
C TRP A 84 -19.49 7.60 -18.46
N ILE A 85 -19.91 6.99 -17.35
CA ILE A 85 -19.12 5.96 -16.68
C ILE A 85 -18.81 4.79 -17.63
N GLY A 86 -19.78 4.39 -18.47
CA GLY A 86 -19.62 3.34 -19.45
C GLY A 86 -18.58 3.65 -20.53
N THR A 87 -18.34 4.92 -20.87
CA THR A 87 -17.31 5.31 -21.83
C THR A 87 -15.90 5.21 -21.25
N ASN A 88 -15.76 5.11 -19.92
CA ASN A 88 -14.49 5.01 -19.21
C ASN A 88 -13.53 6.18 -19.51
N LYS A 89 -14.05 7.32 -19.98
CA LYS A 89 -13.29 8.53 -20.26
C LYS A 89 -13.18 9.43 -19.02
N PRO A 90 -12.05 10.15 -18.83
CA PRO A 90 -11.88 11.03 -17.68
C PRO A 90 -12.78 12.26 -17.79
N SER A 91 -13.36 12.70 -16.68
CA SER A 91 -14.24 13.89 -16.63
C SER A 91 -13.50 15.21 -16.84
N HIS A 92 -12.20 15.21 -16.60
CA HIS A 92 -11.29 16.34 -16.76
C HIS A 92 -10.18 15.97 -17.72
N GLU A 93 -9.63 16.96 -18.38
CA GLU A 93 -8.46 16.78 -19.24
C GLU A 93 -7.22 16.47 -18.38
N PRO A 94 -6.62 15.27 -18.51
CA PRO A 94 -5.54 14.84 -17.62
C PRO A 94 -4.20 15.54 -17.91
N ASP A 95 -4.03 16.10 -19.11
CA ASP A 95 -2.76 16.62 -19.62
C ASP A 95 -2.81 18.14 -19.87
N HIS A 96 -3.59 18.89 -19.06
CA HIS A 96 -3.66 20.35 -19.17
C HIS A 96 -2.40 21.01 -18.57
N GLU A 97 -1.73 21.87 -19.35
CA GLU A 97 -0.61 22.70 -18.88
C GLU A 97 -1.06 23.58 -17.71
N GLY A 98 -0.44 23.45 -16.54
CA GLY A 98 -0.85 24.16 -15.31
C GLY A 98 -1.72 23.34 -14.35
N ALA A 99 -2.01 22.08 -14.65
CA ALA A 99 -2.64 21.15 -13.72
C ALA A 99 -1.65 20.28 -12.93
N ALA A 100 -0.37 20.70 -12.95
CA ALA A 100 0.69 19.98 -12.29
C ALA A 100 0.48 19.98 -10.78
N ARG A 101 0.58 18.80 -10.17
CA ARG A 101 0.44 18.63 -8.72
C ARG A 101 1.62 17.84 -8.20
N LEU A 102 2.52 18.54 -7.53
CA LEU A 102 3.61 18.00 -6.75
C LEU A 102 3.08 17.58 -5.37
N LYS A 103 3.29 16.31 -5.04
CA LYS A 103 3.09 15.73 -3.71
C LYS A 103 4.43 15.25 -3.19
N TYR A 104 4.74 15.64 -1.96
CA TYR A 104 5.96 15.27 -1.27
C TYR A 104 5.64 14.30 -0.13
N LEU A 105 6.37 13.20 -0.04
CA LEU A 105 6.34 12.29 1.09
C LEU A 105 7.78 11.96 1.50
N ARG A 106 8.11 12.14 2.78
CA ARG A 106 9.39 11.74 3.36
C ARG A 106 9.17 10.83 4.56
N TYR A 107 10.02 9.81 4.69
CA TYR A 107 10.15 9.00 5.89
C TYR A 107 11.63 8.73 6.16
N ALA A 108 12.17 9.37 7.20
CA ALA A 108 13.61 9.39 7.48
C ALA A 108 14.41 9.80 6.22
N ASP A 109 15.17 8.86 5.65
CA ASP A 109 16.01 9.01 4.45
C ASP A 109 15.30 8.63 3.14
N GLU A 110 14.15 7.95 3.18
CA GLU A 110 13.36 7.64 1.99
C GLU A 110 12.44 8.82 1.63
N VAL A 111 12.59 9.33 0.39
CA VAL A 111 11.78 10.43 -0.15
C VAL A 111 11.06 9.98 -1.41
N MET A 112 9.77 10.31 -1.53
CA MET A 112 8.95 10.06 -2.71
C MET A 112 8.28 11.36 -3.18
N LEU A 113 8.47 11.69 -4.45
CA LEU A 113 7.81 12.80 -5.14
C LEU A 113 6.75 12.24 -6.08
N GLY A 114 5.48 12.54 -5.82
CA GLY A 114 4.37 12.25 -6.73
C GLY A 114 4.11 13.46 -7.60
N ILE A 115 4.23 13.30 -8.92
CA ILE A 115 4.05 14.39 -9.89
C ILE A 115 2.93 13.98 -10.84
N ILE A 116 1.87 14.79 -10.88
CA ILE A 116 0.91 14.78 -11.98
C ILE A 116 1.40 15.88 -12.91
N GLY A 117 1.78 15.55 -14.15
CA GLY A 117 2.39 16.51 -15.08
C GLY A 117 3.16 15.81 -16.20
N SER A 118 3.85 16.61 -17.02
CA SER A 118 4.65 16.09 -18.13
C SER A 118 5.94 15.41 -17.65
N LYS A 119 6.54 14.56 -18.50
CA LYS A 119 7.83 13.94 -18.19
C LYS A 119 8.94 14.98 -18.01
N GLU A 120 8.88 16.08 -18.76
CA GLU A 120 9.86 17.15 -18.72
C GLU A 120 9.79 17.92 -17.40
N GLU A 121 8.59 18.22 -16.92
CA GLU A 121 8.38 18.82 -15.59
C GLU A 121 8.97 17.94 -14.49
N ALA A 122 8.73 16.63 -14.56
CA ALA A 122 9.28 15.67 -13.60
C ALA A 122 10.82 15.65 -13.60
N LEU A 123 11.44 15.73 -14.78
CA LEU A 123 12.90 15.83 -14.91
C LEU A 123 13.44 17.16 -14.37
N ASN A 124 12.73 18.26 -14.60
CA ASN A 124 13.10 19.58 -14.09
C ASN A 124 13.03 19.63 -12.56
N ILE A 125 11.97 19.09 -11.95
CA ILE A 125 11.82 18.96 -10.50
C ILE A 125 12.95 18.08 -9.93
N ARG A 126 13.23 16.93 -10.57
CA ARG A 126 14.34 16.05 -10.16
C ARG A 126 15.68 16.80 -10.15
N LYS A 127 16.01 17.51 -11.22
CA LYS A 127 17.25 18.30 -11.32
C LYS A 127 17.31 19.40 -10.26
N ALA A 128 16.20 20.08 -10.00
CA ALA A 128 16.12 21.12 -8.98
C ALA A 128 16.38 20.57 -7.57
N VAL A 129 15.81 19.41 -7.24
CA VAL A 129 16.06 18.72 -5.96
C VAL A 129 17.50 18.23 -5.88
N GLN A 130 18.05 17.64 -6.95
CA GLN A 130 19.44 17.19 -7.00
C GLN A 130 20.44 18.33 -6.77
N LYS A 131 20.21 19.47 -7.42
CA LYS A 131 21.02 20.67 -7.23
C LYS A 131 20.95 21.18 -5.78
N PHE A 132 19.76 21.20 -5.18
CA PHE A 132 19.60 21.60 -3.79
C PHE A 132 20.35 20.67 -2.83
N LEU A 133 20.20 19.35 -3.00
CA LEU A 133 20.89 18.35 -2.19
C LEU A 133 22.42 18.48 -2.28
N GLN A 134 22.96 18.67 -3.49
CA GLN A 134 24.40 18.85 -3.70
C GLN A 134 24.93 20.16 -3.12
N GLN A 135 24.23 21.28 -3.36
CA GLN A 135 24.73 22.61 -2.98
C GLN A 135 24.54 22.94 -1.50
N LYS A 136 23.39 22.58 -0.92
CA LYS A 136 23.05 22.96 0.48
C LYS A 136 23.38 21.86 1.47
N LEU A 137 23.09 20.61 1.13
CA LEU A 137 23.23 19.47 2.04
C LEU A 137 24.47 18.62 1.75
N LYS A 138 25.20 18.89 0.66
CA LYS A 138 26.36 18.12 0.20
C LYS A 138 26.08 16.61 0.09
N LEU A 139 24.86 16.27 -0.32
CA LEU A 139 24.40 14.89 -0.52
C LEU A 139 24.35 14.55 -2.01
N GLU A 140 24.77 13.33 -2.34
CA GLU A 140 24.65 12.75 -3.67
C GLU A 140 23.44 11.80 -3.76
N ILE A 141 22.71 11.89 -4.87
CA ILE A 141 21.58 10.97 -5.13
C ILE A 141 22.13 9.70 -5.78
N ASN A 142 21.75 8.55 -5.25
CA ASN A 142 21.97 7.27 -5.93
C ASN A 142 20.94 7.11 -7.06
N GLU A 143 21.40 7.25 -8.31
CA GLU A 143 20.54 7.20 -9.50
C GLU A 143 19.89 5.83 -9.70
N GLN A 144 20.59 4.74 -9.39
CA GLN A 144 20.08 3.37 -9.54
C GLN A 144 18.91 3.10 -8.60
N ARG A 145 18.93 3.69 -7.41
CA ARG A 145 17.86 3.54 -6.40
C ARG A 145 16.69 4.50 -6.61
N SER A 146 16.86 5.50 -7.47
CA SER A 146 15.90 6.58 -7.64
C SER A 146 15.44 6.68 -9.11
N PRO A 147 14.78 5.65 -9.68
CA PRO A 147 14.28 5.72 -11.05
C PRO A 147 13.11 6.71 -11.17
N LEU A 148 13.01 7.36 -12.34
CA LEU A 148 11.79 8.06 -12.74
C LEU A 148 10.80 7.01 -13.25
N ILE A 149 9.69 6.83 -12.54
CA ILE A 149 8.70 5.78 -12.80
C ILE A 149 7.44 6.43 -13.38
N ASN A 150 6.92 5.85 -14.47
CA ASN A 150 5.59 6.24 -14.96
C ASN A 150 4.51 5.52 -14.15
N ALA A 151 3.76 6.30 -13.37
CA ALA A 151 2.73 5.81 -12.45
C ALA A 151 1.63 4.95 -13.12
N LYS A 152 1.34 5.14 -14.41
CA LYS A 152 0.29 4.41 -15.16
C LYS A 152 0.76 3.03 -15.65
N SER A 153 2.04 2.88 -15.98
CA SER A 153 2.58 1.64 -16.58
C SER A 153 3.39 0.81 -15.59
N GLU A 154 4.01 1.45 -14.62
CA GLU A 154 5.00 0.84 -13.74
C GLU A 154 4.57 0.86 -12.27
N ILE A 155 5.31 0.11 -11.46
CA ILE A 155 5.06 -0.08 -10.03
C ILE A 155 6.18 0.58 -9.26
N ALA A 156 5.86 1.58 -8.43
CA ALA A 156 6.82 2.16 -7.51
C ALA A 156 6.88 1.32 -6.21
N LYS A 157 8.05 1.25 -5.58
CA LYS A 157 8.23 0.61 -4.27
C LYS A 157 8.68 1.67 -3.27
N TYR A 158 7.90 1.84 -2.20
CA TYR A 158 8.17 2.82 -1.15
C TYR A 158 7.83 2.19 0.22
N LEU A 159 8.72 2.31 1.21
CA LEU A 159 8.56 1.71 2.54
C LEU A 159 8.11 0.23 2.50
N GLY A 160 8.74 -0.56 1.63
CA GLY A 160 8.41 -1.98 1.47
C GLY A 160 6.98 -2.27 1.00
N THR A 161 6.31 -1.29 0.38
CA THR A 161 4.97 -1.40 -0.20
C THR A 161 5.02 -1.02 -1.68
N LEU A 162 4.22 -1.70 -2.50
CA LEU A 162 4.10 -1.39 -3.91
C LEU A 162 2.97 -0.38 -4.11
N VAL A 163 3.28 0.73 -4.79
CA VAL A 163 2.36 1.80 -5.14
C VAL A 163 2.10 1.73 -6.64
N THR A 164 0.83 1.55 -7.01
CA THR A 164 0.41 1.41 -8.42
C THR A 164 -0.81 2.25 -8.70
N TYR A 165 -0.86 2.88 -9.88
CA TYR A 165 -2.12 3.37 -10.43
C TYR A 165 -2.61 2.36 -11.44
N TYR A 166 -3.82 1.84 -11.25
CA TYR A 166 -4.45 1.11 -12.35
C TYR A 166 -4.89 2.14 -13.38
N GLY A 167 -4.55 1.95 -14.65
CA GLY A 167 -5.26 2.64 -15.72
C GLY A 167 -6.74 2.25 -15.67
N THR A 168 -7.60 3.23 -15.98
CA THR A 168 -9.02 3.15 -16.39
C THR A 168 -9.84 1.98 -15.83
N GLY A 169 -10.93 2.30 -15.15
CA GLY A 169 -11.84 1.31 -14.58
C GLY A 169 -12.42 0.36 -15.59
N SER A 170 -11.93 -0.88 -15.58
CA SER A 170 -12.75 -1.97 -16.09
C SER A 170 -13.99 -2.05 -15.21
N VAL A 171 -15.09 -1.53 -15.74
CA VAL A 171 -16.44 -1.88 -15.30
C VAL A 171 -16.55 -3.38 -15.53
N LYS A 172 -16.35 -4.16 -14.46
CA LYS A 172 -16.69 -5.58 -14.49
C LYS A 172 -18.16 -5.65 -14.08
N PRO A 173 -19.10 -5.90 -15.02
CA PRO A 173 -20.45 -6.23 -14.63
C PRO A 173 -20.36 -7.48 -13.74
N ARG A 174 -21.01 -7.42 -12.56
CA ARG A 174 -21.31 -8.67 -11.87
C ARG A 174 -22.44 -9.34 -12.64
N SER A 175 -22.47 -10.68 -12.61
CA SER A 175 -23.52 -11.49 -13.23
C SER A 175 -24.89 -10.89 -12.98
N THR A 176 -25.70 -10.92 -14.04
CA THR A 176 -27.11 -10.52 -14.05
C THR A 176 -27.83 -11.24 -12.90
N ASP A 177 -28.57 -10.51 -12.06
CA ASP A 177 -29.59 -11.14 -11.22
C ASP A 177 -30.68 -11.62 -12.20
N GLU A 178 -30.86 -12.94 -12.34
CA GLU A 178 -31.81 -13.57 -13.30
C GLU A 178 -33.24 -13.03 -13.18
N VAL A 179 -33.58 -12.43 -12.03
CA VAL A 179 -34.93 -11.95 -11.70
C VAL A 179 -35.16 -10.49 -12.12
N SER A 180 -34.12 -9.67 -12.31
CA SER A 180 -34.32 -8.21 -12.46
C SER A 180 -33.61 -7.57 -13.65
N ASP A 181 -32.77 -8.29 -14.38
CA ASP A 181 -31.98 -7.77 -15.51
C ASP A 181 -31.15 -6.49 -15.19
N VAL A 182 -31.05 -6.12 -13.90
CA VAL A 182 -30.34 -4.94 -13.42
C VAL A 182 -28.86 -5.27 -13.30
N LYS A 183 -28.07 -4.76 -14.24
CA LYS A 183 -26.60 -4.82 -14.19
C LYS A 183 -26.08 -3.99 -13.01
N ARG A 184 -25.79 -4.63 -11.88
CA ARG A 184 -25.10 -3.99 -10.75
C ARG A 184 -23.64 -3.71 -11.10
N VAL A 185 -23.34 -2.47 -11.46
CA VAL A 185 -21.98 -1.97 -11.70
C VAL A 185 -21.38 -1.46 -10.40
N ARG A 186 -20.34 -2.14 -9.88
CA ARG A 186 -19.46 -1.53 -8.88
C ARG A 186 -18.40 -0.70 -9.59
N LEU A 187 -18.61 0.60 -9.63
CA LEU A 187 -17.55 1.56 -9.91
C LEU A 187 -16.45 1.45 -8.86
N ARG A 188 -15.23 1.16 -9.30
CA ARG A 188 -14.04 1.48 -8.50
C ARG A 188 -13.53 2.82 -9.00
N SER A 189 -13.62 3.84 -8.16
CA SER A 189 -12.89 5.08 -8.38
C SER A 189 -11.39 4.75 -8.38
N ILE A 190 -10.77 4.84 -9.56
CA ILE A 190 -9.38 4.45 -9.82
C ILE A 190 -8.44 5.65 -9.80
N THR A 191 -8.96 6.84 -9.50
CA THR A 191 -8.17 8.06 -9.34
C THR A 191 -7.23 8.02 -8.12
N ARG A 192 -7.33 6.99 -7.25
CA ARG A 192 -6.50 6.84 -6.06
C ARG A 192 -5.40 5.80 -6.25
N PRO A 193 -4.17 6.06 -5.79
CA PRO A 193 -3.10 5.07 -5.79
C PRO A 193 -3.53 3.83 -5.00
N GLN A 194 -3.17 2.67 -5.52
CA GLN A 194 -3.38 1.39 -4.85
C GLN A 194 -2.08 0.96 -4.19
N LEU A 195 -2.19 0.60 -2.91
CA LEU A 195 -1.12 0.11 -2.08
C LEU A 195 -1.23 -1.42 -2.01
N ILE A 196 -0.16 -2.11 -2.39
CA ILE A 196 -0.11 -3.57 -2.53
C ILE A 196 1.08 -4.11 -1.73
N ALA A 197 0.85 -5.17 -0.95
CA ALA A 197 1.93 -5.88 -0.28
C ALA A 197 2.79 -6.65 -1.30
N PRO A 198 4.14 -6.53 -1.25
CA PRO A 198 5.03 -7.26 -2.16
C PRO A 198 5.12 -8.73 -1.76
N ILE A 199 4.11 -9.53 -2.14
CA ILE A 199 4.02 -10.95 -1.75
C ILE A 199 5.25 -11.76 -2.17
N LYS A 200 5.81 -11.49 -3.36
CA LYS A 200 7.02 -12.16 -3.84
C LYS A 200 8.19 -11.92 -2.88
N ASP A 201 8.50 -10.67 -2.58
CA ASP A 201 9.57 -10.29 -1.66
C ASP A 201 9.37 -10.88 -0.25
N LEU A 202 8.14 -10.89 0.25
CA LEU A 202 7.82 -11.48 1.56
C LEU A 202 8.07 -12.99 1.60
N LEU A 203 7.79 -13.68 0.49
CA LEU A 203 8.06 -15.12 0.38
C LEU A 203 9.55 -15.40 0.17
N THR A 204 10.26 -14.59 -0.62
CA THR A 204 11.73 -14.69 -0.75
C THR A 204 12.41 -14.49 0.59
N LYS A 205 12.02 -13.47 1.37
CA LYS A 205 12.49 -13.28 2.74
C LYS A 205 12.16 -14.45 3.67
N ALA A 206 11.03 -15.11 3.46
CA ALA A 206 10.67 -16.31 4.23
C ALA A 206 11.64 -17.48 3.91
N VAL A 207 12.07 -17.63 2.65
CA VAL A 207 13.08 -18.62 2.25
C VAL A 207 14.45 -18.27 2.79
N GLU A 208 14.90 -17.03 2.65
CA GLU A 208 16.19 -16.54 3.18
C GLU A 208 16.31 -16.77 4.69
N ARG A 209 15.21 -16.58 5.44
CA ARG A 209 15.15 -16.80 6.89
C ARG A 209 14.85 -18.26 7.26
N GLY A 210 14.81 -19.19 6.31
CA GLY A 210 14.64 -20.64 6.57
C GLY A 210 13.24 -21.08 7.00
N TYR A 211 12.19 -20.29 6.71
CA TYR A 211 10.79 -20.68 6.93
C TYR A 211 10.18 -21.41 5.71
N GLY A 212 10.84 -21.31 4.55
CA GLY A 212 10.44 -22.02 3.34
C GLY A 212 11.63 -22.50 2.51
N LYS A 213 11.35 -23.37 1.55
CA LYS A 213 12.29 -23.82 0.52
C LYS A 213 11.65 -23.74 -0.85
N LEU A 214 12.49 -23.65 -1.88
CA LEU A 214 12.07 -23.81 -3.26
C LEU A 214 11.84 -25.29 -3.55
N ASN A 215 10.76 -25.59 -4.26
CA ASN A 215 10.50 -26.91 -4.83
C ASN A 215 11.24 -27.04 -6.17
N ALA A 216 11.34 -28.26 -6.72
CA ALA A 216 11.94 -28.50 -8.04
C ALA A 216 11.34 -27.65 -9.18
N LYS A 217 10.07 -27.24 -9.04
CA LYS A 217 9.35 -26.36 -9.98
C LYS A 217 9.51 -24.85 -9.69
N GLY A 218 10.43 -24.46 -8.79
CA GLY A 218 10.62 -23.06 -8.39
C GLY A 218 9.53 -22.46 -7.49
N LEU A 219 8.54 -23.26 -7.06
CA LEU A 219 7.48 -22.79 -6.15
C LEU A 219 7.94 -22.85 -4.68
N ILE A 220 7.63 -21.81 -3.92
CA ILE A 220 7.98 -21.72 -2.49
C ILE A 220 7.03 -22.59 -1.66
N ARG A 221 7.61 -23.50 -0.86
CA ARG A 221 6.90 -24.35 0.09
C ARG A 221 7.43 -24.14 1.50
N ALA A 222 6.55 -24.23 2.50
CA ALA A 222 6.96 -24.14 3.90
C ALA A 222 7.88 -25.30 4.31
N THR A 223 8.80 -25.03 5.22
CA THR A 223 9.72 -26.00 5.82
C THR A 223 9.75 -25.87 7.33
N PHE A 224 10.26 -26.90 8.01
CA PHE A 224 10.60 -26.77 9.42
C PHE A 224 11.81 -25.83 9.58
N HIS A 225 11.85 -25.08 10.68
CA HIS A 225 12.95 -24.18 10.97
C HIS A 225 13.90 -24.83 11.99
N GLN A 226 15.10 -25.20 11.56
CA GLN A 226 16.05 -26.02 12.34
C GLN A 226 16.40 -25.41 13.70
N ARG A 227 16.73 -24.11 13.76
CA ARG A 227 17.17 -23.46 15.01
C ARG A 227 16.05 -23.37 16.05
N LEU A 228 14.83 -23.13 15.60
CA LEU A 228 13.65 -23.00 16.46
C LEU A 228 13.18 -24.36 16.96
N ALA A 229 13.44 -25.45 16.23
CA ALA A 229 13.08 -26.80 16.67
C ALA A 229 13.76 -27.21 17.99
N ALA A 230 14.90 -26.58 18.35
CA ALA A 230 15.57 -26.78 19.63
C ALA A 230 14.96 -25.99 20.79
N SER A 231 14.18 -24.94 20.51
CA SER A 231 13.54 -24.08 21.52
C SER A 231 12.30 -24.75 22.14
N GLU A 232 11.80 -24.21 23.24
CA GLU A 232 10.55 -24.68 23.86
C GLU A 232 9.33 -24.53 22.95
N ASP A 233 8.33 -25.40 23.11
CA ASP A 233 7.13 -25.40 22.24
C ASP A 233 6.39 -24.05 22.28
N GLU A 234 6.31 -23.45 23.48
CA GLU A 234 5.70 -22.13 23.67
C GLU A 234 6.47 -21.02 22.95
N GLN A 235 7.80 -21.09 22.95
CA GLN A 235 8.66 -20.11 22.31
C GLN A 235 8.57 -20.22 20.80
N ILE A 236 8.51 -21.45 20.27
CA ILE A 236 8.28 -21.71 18.84
C ILE A 236 6.98 -21.04 18.40
N VAL A 237 5.86 -21.37 19.07
CA VAL A 237 4.53 -20.86 18.69
C VAL A 237 4.47 -19.34 18.86
N THR A 238 5.00 -18.79 19.96
CA THR A 238 5.02 -17.35 20.22
C THR A 238 5.83 -16.59 19.17
N HIS A 239 6.99 -17.13 18.77
CA HIS A 239 7.82 -16.55 17.72
C HIS A 239 7.07 -16.47 16.39
N PHE A 240 6.54 -17.59 15.89
CA PHE A 240 5.76 -17.60 14.65
C PHE A 240 4.51 -16.70 14.73
N SER A 241 3.81 -16.71 15.87
CA SER A 241 2.65 -15.86 16.15
C SER A 241 3.01 -14.37 16.04
N SER A 242 4.16 -13.97 16.61
CA SER A 242 4.68 -12.61 16.55
C SER A 242 5.04 -12.16 15.13
N VAL A 243 5.66 -13.05 14.34
CA VAL A 243 6.02 -12.78 12.93
C VAL A 243 4.77 -12.58 12.08
N ILE A 244 3.79 -13.47 12.19
CA ILE A 244 2.53 -13.35 11.45
C ILE A 244 1.80 -12.07 11.85
N ARG A 245 1.70 -11.78 13.16
CA ARG A 245 1.06 -10.57 13.68
C ARG A 245 1.74 -9.31 13.15
N GLY A 246 3.07 -9.27 13.15
CA GLY A 246 3.86 -8.15 12.62
C GLY A 246 3.59 -7.89 11.14
N ILE A 247 3.62 -8.93 10.30
CA ILE A 247 3.35 -8.80 8.85
C ILE A 247 1.91 -8.34 8.60
N VAL A 248 0.93 -8.97 9.25
CA VAL A 248 -0.48 -8.62 9.07
C VAL A 248 -0.76 -7.19 9.55
N ASN A 249 -0.14 -6.77 10.65
CA ASN A 249 -0.31 -5.43 11.19
C ASN A 249 0.34 -4.36 10.30
N TYR A 250 1.59 -4.60 9.87
CA TYR A 250 2.29 -3.66 8.98
C TYR A 250 1.50 -3.42 7.71
N TYR A 251 1.07 -4.46 7.01
CA TYR A 251 0.30 -4.33 5.77
C TYR A 251 -1.21 -4.14 6.01
N SER A 252 -1.60 -3.47 7.10
CA SER A 252 -3.02 -3.21 7.43
C SER A 252 -3.74 -2.24 6.49
N PHE A 253 -2.97 -1.32 5.93
CA PHE A 253 -3.43 -0.26 5.04
C PHE A 253 -3.57 -0.68 3.56
N VAL A 254 -3.06 -1.85 3.19
CA VAL A 254 -3.02 -2.34 1.80
C VAL A 254 -4.42 -2.60 1.24
N ASN A 255 -4.66 -2.24 -0.03
CA ASN A 255 -5.97 -2.40 -0.68
C ASN A 255 -6.34 -3.87 -0.92
N LYS A 256 -5.36 -4.75 -1.11
CA LYS A 256 -5.54 -6.20 -1.36
C LYS A 256 -4.96 -7.05 -0.22
N ARG A 257 -5.44 -6.87 1.02
CA ARG A 257 -4.97 -7.62 2.20
C ARG A 257 -5.15 -9.13 2.08
N SER A 258 -6.17 -9.61 1.36
CA SER A 258 -6.39 -11.03 1.13
C SER A 258 -5.20 -11.74 0.46
N SER A 259 -4.34 -11.01 -0.26
CA SER A 259 -3.12 -11.57 -0.85
C SER A 259 -2.12 -12.08 0.20
N LEU A 260 -2.16 -11.55 1.42
CA LEU A 260 -1.32 -11.96 2.54
C LEU A 260 -1.61 -13.39 3.02
N TRP A 261 -2.77 -13.98 2.68
CA TRP A 261 -3.06 -15.39 3.00
C TRP A 261 -1.97 -16.34 2.52
N LYS A 262 -1.35 -16.06 1.37
CA LYS A 262 -0.24 -16.85 0.83
C LYS A 262 1.00 -16.80 1.73
N VAL A 263 1.26 -15.66 2.36
CA VAL A 263 2.39 -15.47 3.28
C VAL A 263 2.07 -16.11 4.62
N VAL A 264 0.89 -15.82 5.18
CA VAL A 264 0.41 -16.38 6.45
C VAL A 264 0.39 -17.91 6.41
N SER A 265 -0.02 -18.53 5.30
CA SER A 265 -0.06 -19.99 5.16
C SER A 265 1.32 -20.63 5.20
N ILE A 266 2.36 -19.98 4.64
CA ILE A 266 3.74 -20.45 4.70
C ILE A 266 4.25 -20.46 6.13
N TYR A 267 4.10 -19.34 6.87
CA TYR A 267 4.52 -19.27 8.27
C TYR A 267 3.75 -20.23 9.17
N ARG A 268 2.42 -20.34 8.97
CA ARG A 268 1.56 -21.28 9.72
C ARG A 268 1.99 -22.73 9.50
N LYS A 269 2.21 -23.13 8.25
CA LYS A 269 2.66 -24.49 7.91
C LYS A 269 4.09 -24.74 8.37
N SER A 270 4.97 -23.73 8.32
CA SER A 270 6.35 -23.82 8.84
C SER A 270 6.37 -24.05 10.36
N CYS A 271 5.50 -23.36 11.11
CA CYS A 271 5.32 -23.59 12.54
C CYS A 271 4.89 -25.04 12.83
N ALA A 272 3.87 -25.54 12.12
CA ALA A 272 3.39 -26.91 12.28
C ALA A 272 4.47 -27.95 11.94
N LEU A 273 5.26 -27.74 10.88
CA LEU A 273 6.37 -28.62 10.51
C LEU A 273 7.50 -28.60 11.55
N THR A 274 7.74 -27.45 12.18
CA THR A 274 8.75 -27.31 13.24
C THR A 274 8.35 -28.09 14.50
N LEU A 275 7.08 -27.98 14.92
CA LEU A 275 6.54 -28.79 16.01
C LEU A 275 6.49 -30.28 15.65
N ALA A 276 6.13 -30.61 14.41
CA ALA A 276 6.11 -31.99 13.93
C ALA A 276 7.51 -32.62 14.04
N ARG A 277 8.55 -31.93 13.59
CA ARG A 277 9.92 -32.42 13.66
C ARG A 277 10.37 -32.64 15.11
N LYS A 278 10.04 -31.72 16.01
CA LYS A 278 10.41 -31.81 17.44
C LYS A 278 9.70 -32.96 18.16
N HIS A 279 8.43 -33.21 17.84
CA HIS A 279 7.62 -34.27 18.44
C HIS A 279 7.62 -35.57 17.63
N SER A 280 8.57 -35.75 16.70
CA SER A 280 8.70 -36.92 15.83
C SER A 280 7.42 -37.29 15.06
N LEU A 281 6.61 -36.30 14.68
CA LEU A 281 5.41 -36.46 13.88
C LEU A 281 5.74 -36.49 12.38
N ARG A 282 4.97 -37.27 11.62
CA ARG A 282 5.22 -37.51 10.18
C ARG A 282 4.91 -36.31 9.28
N SER A 283 3.98 -35.43 9.67
CA SER A 283 3.50 -34.35 8.81
C SER A 283 3.03 -33.13 9.59
N ALA A 284 2.86 -32.01 8.88
CA ALA A 284 2.23 -30.81 9.43
C ALA A 284 0.78 -31.06 9.87
N GLU A 285 0.07 -31.94 9.17
CA GLU A 285 -1.30 -32.34 9.48
C GLU A 285 -1.37 -33.07 10.82
N ALA A 286 -0.45 -34.00 11.07
CA ALA A 286 -0.34 -34.66 12.37
C ALA A 286 -0.10 -33.65 13.52
N ALA A 287 0.67 -32.59 13.27
CA ALA A 287 0.83 -31.50 14.25
C ALA A 287 -0.47 -30.70 14.46
N PHE A 288 -1.24 -30.42 13.41
CA PHE A 288 -2.54 -29.76 13.56
C PHE A 288 -3.58 -30.63 14.26
N HIS A 289 -3.54 -31.95 14.10
CA HIS A 289 -4.39 -32.86 14.88
C HIS A 289 -4.00 -32.89 16.36
N LYS A 290 -2.70 -32.92 16.67
CA LYS A 290 -2.21 -32.96 18.06
C LYS A 290 -2.44 -31.65 18.82
N PHE A 291 -2.12 -30.51 18.20
CA PHE A 291 -2.14 -29.19 18.86
C PHE A 291 -3.37 -28.33 18.46
N GLY A 292 -4.26 -28.87 17.62
CA GLY A 292 -5.43 -28.16 17.11
C GLY A 292 -5.12 -27.13 16.02
N PRO A 293 -6.16 -26.42 15.51
CA PRO A 293 -6.01 -25.50 14.39
C PRO A 293 -5.10 -24.32 14.69
N ASN A 294 -4.99 -23.87 15.94
CA ASN A 294 -4.12 -22.75 16.31
C ASN A 294 -2.82 -23.18 16.96
N LEU A 295 -2.43 -24.46 16.86
CA LEU A 295 -1.21 -25.00 17.46
C LEU A 295 -1.05 -24.56 18.94
N ARG A 296 -2.10 -24.80 19.73
CA ARG A 296 -2.17 -24.36 21.12
C ARG A 296 -1.27 -25.22 21.99
N ILE A 297 -0.48 -24.59 22.85
CA ILE A 297 0.38 -25.25 23.83
C ILE A 297 -0.24 -25.07 25.22
N ILE A 298 -0.59 -26.18 25.84
CA ILE A 298 -1.17 -26.22 27.19
C ILE A 298 -0.13 -26.80 28.14
N LYS A 299 0.24 -26.05 29.18
CA LYS A 299 1.08 -26.54 30.30
C LYS A 299 0.28 -26.36 31.59
N LYS A 300 0.23 -27.40 32.43
CA LYS A 300 -0.48 -27.39 33.73
C LYS A 300 -1.93 -26.86 33.63
N GLY A 301 -2.65 -27.23 32.58
CA GLY A 301 -4.04 -26.82 32.35
C GLY A 301 -4.27 -25.39 31.86
N LYS A 302 -3.21 -24.58 31.64
CA LYS A 302 -3.31 -23.22 31.11
C LYS A 302 -2.76 -23.12 29.69
N GLU A 303 -3.42 -22.36 28.82
CA GLU A 303 -2.94 -22.01 27.48
C GLU A 303 -1.77 -21.04 27.61
N VAL A 304 -0.55 -21.50 27.28
CA VAL A 304 0.66 -20.69 27.39
C VAL A 304 0.99 -19.99 26.07
N ALA A 305 0.74 -20.67 24.94
CA ALA A 305 1.01 -20.11 23.63
C ALA A 305 -0.01 -20.58 22.60
N SER A 306 -0.29 -19.70 21.64
CA SER A 306 -1.26 -19.90 20.57
C SER A 306 -0.84 -19.17 19.32
N LEU A 307 -0.90 -19.87 18.19
CA LEU A 307 -0.52 -19.31 16.91
C LEU A 307 -1.58 -18.30 16.48
N TYR A 308 -1.16 -17.05 16.26
CA TYR A 308 -2.03 -16.03 15.70
C TYR A 308 -2.44 -16.40 14.28
N HIS A 309 -3.74 -16.52 14.07
CA HIS A 309 -4.36 -16.71 12.77
C HIS A 309 -5.42 -15.62 12.57
N PRO A 310 -5.33 -14.79 11.52
CA PRO A 310 -6.30 -13.72 11.33
C PRO A 310 -7.67 -14.28 10.95
N ASN A 311 -8.73 -13.92 11.68
CA ASN A 311 -10.11 -14.31 11.35
C ASN A 311 -10.54 -13.78 9.98
N SER A 312 -10.03 -12.60 9.60
CA SER A 312 -10.32 -11.99 8.31
C SER A 312 -9.17 -11.11 7.85
N LEU A 313 -8.94 -11.13 6.54
CA LEU A 313 -8.03 -10.21 5.84
C LEU A 313 -8.83 -9.33 4.87
N LYS A 314 -10.01 -8.88 5.28
CA LYS A 314 -10.79 -7.85 4.59
C LYS A 314 -10.00 -6.55 4.52
N THR A 315 -10.17 -5.82 3.43
CA THR A 315 -9.54 -4.52 3.21
C THR A 315 -10.12 -3.49 4.18
N ILE A 316 -9.25 -2.84 4.95
CA ILE A 316 -9.63 -1.77 5.89
C ILE A 316 -9.26 -0.39 5.31
N GLY A 317 -8.13 -0.31 4.59
CA GLY A 317 -7.63 0.95 4.03
C GLY A 317 -7.05 1.92 5.07
N LYS A 318 -6.87 1.48 6.32
CA LYS A 318 -6.26 2.25 7.40
C LYS A 318 -5.07 1.49 7.98
N TYR A 319 -4.01 2.21 8.33
CA TYR A 319 -2.91 1.65 9.11
C TYR A 319 -3.38 1.41 10.55
N ASN A 320 -3.09 0.24 11.10
CA ASN A 320 -3.48 -0.09 12.46
C ASN A 320 -2.44 0.42 13.48
N ILE A 321 -2.70 1.60 14.03
CA ILE A 321 -1.85 2.25 15.04
C ILE A 321 -2.02 1.58 16.42
N LYS A 322 -3.20 0.99 16.70
CA LYS A 322 -3.58 0.42 18.00
C LYS A 322 -2.76 -0.81 18.45
N ALA A 323 -1.89 -1.33 17.60
CA ALA A 323 -1.08 -2.52 17.88
C ALA A 323 0.31 -2.19 18.46
N SER A 324 0.66 -0.91 18.62
CA SER A 324 1.93 -0.53 19.24
C SER A 324 1.80 -0.52 20.77
N ARG A 325 2.88 -0.85 21.47
CA ARG A 325 3.03 -0.68 22.94
C ARG A 325 3.03 0.81 23.37
N PHE A 326 2.75 1.73 22.46
CA PHE A 326 2.81 3.19 22.64
C PHE A 326 1.43 3.85 22.48
N ASN A 327 0.35 3.13 22.83
CA ASN A 327 -1.01 3.69 22.78
C ASN A 327 -1.19 4.95 23.65
N ASP A 328 -0.25 5.24 24.56
CA ASP A 328 -0.25 6.43 25.42
C ASP A 328 0.58 7.60 24.86
N VAL A 329 1.15 7.49 23.66
CA VAL A 329 1.76 8.65 23.02
C VAL A 329 0.65 9.42 22.33
N THR A 330 0.20 10.49 22.99
CA THR A 330 -0.64 11.53 22.40
C THR A 330 0.07 12.03 21.15
N ILE A 331 -0.36 11.56 19.98
CA ILE A 331 -0.02 12.23 18.74
C ILE A 331 -0.64 13.61 18.88
N LEU A 332 0.20 14.65 18.91
CA LEU A 332 -0.26 16.04 18.76
C LEU A 332 -0.85 16.14 17.35
N GLU A 333 -2.12 15.77 17.21
CA GLU A 333 -2.93 16.13 16.06
C GLU A 333 -3.21 17.63 16.19
N GLU A 334 -2.21 18.46 15.88
CA GLU A 334 -2.50 19.86 15.64
C GLU A 334 -3.42 19.94 14.41
N PRO A 335 -4.62 20.55 14.53
CA PRO A 335 -5.48 20.75 13.38
C PRO A 335 -4.77 21.70 12.42
N TYR A 336 -4.37 21.19 11.26
CA TYR A 336 -3.95 22.02 10.14
C TYR A 336 -5.08 23.01 9.80
N TYR A 337 -4.82 24.29 10.06
CA TYR A 337 -5.64 25.49 9.84
C TYR A 337 -6.70 25.84 10.89
N LYS A 338 -6.40 26.86 11.70
CA LYS A 338 -7.29 27.99 12.00
C LYS A 338 -6.48 29.28 11.86
N GLY A 339 -6.86 30.14 10.91
CA GLY A 339 -6.22 31.42 10.61
C GLY A 339 -6.16 31.64 9.11
#